data_AF-A0A2G9RSV5-F1
#
_entry.id   AF-A0A2G9RSV5-F1
#
_cell.length_a   1.000
_cell.length_b   1.000
_cell.length_c   1.000
_cell.angle_alpha   90.00
_cell.angle_beta   90.00
_cell.angle_gamma   90.00
#
_symmetry.space_group_name_H-M   'P 1'
#
loop_
_entity.id
_entity.type
_entity.pdbx_description
1 polymer ?
#
loop_
_entity_poly.entity_id
_entity_poly.type
_entity_poly.pdbx_seq_one_letter_code
_entity_poly.pdbx_strand_id
1 'polypeptide(L)' 'VVVPPLPGKALFRQLPFRGDEGIFDDSFIEERKQGLEQFINKVAGHPLAQNERCLHMFLQDEHIDKNYTPSKIRNA' A
#
# COMPACT_ATOMS: atom_id res chain seq x y z
N VAL A 1 -17.55 2.37 -0.01
CA VAL A 1 -16.58 1.29 0.30
C VAL A 1 -15.71 1.75 1.44
N VAL A 2 -15.49 0.88 2.42
CA VAL A 2 -14.52 1.16 3.48
C VAL A 2 -13.21 0.49 3.07
N VAL A 3 -12.23 1.30 2.72
CA VAL A 3 -10.86 0.81 2.49
C VAL A 3 -10.32 0.37 3.85
N PRO A 4 -9.74 -0.84 3.97
CA PRO A 4 -9.14 -1.28 5.23
C PRO A 4 -8.03 -0.32 5.67
N PRO A 5 -7.76 -0.18 6.97
CA PRO A 5 -6.66 0.66 7.43
C PRO A 5 -5.32 0.11 6.95
N LEU A 6 -4.40 1.00 6.60
CA LEU A 6 -2.99 0.66 6.39
C LEU A 6 -2.30 0.37 7.73
N PRO A 7 -1.20 -0.40 7.74
CA PRO A 7 -0.32 -0.45 8.91
C PRO A 7 0.14 0.98 9.27
N GLY A 8 0.22 1.26 10.57
CA GLY A 8 0.39 2.60 11.11
C GLY A 8 1.61 3.35 10.53
N LYS A 9 1.48 4.68 10.40
CA LYS A 9 2.61 5.53 9.96
C LYS A 9 3.72 5.50 11.02
N ALA A 10 4.95 5.23 10.59
CA ALA A 10 6.11 5.12 11.47
C ALA A 10 6.87 6.44 11.65
N LEU A 11 6.15 7.55 11.90
CA LEU A 11 6.75 8.89 11.98
C LEU A 11 7.82 8.99 13.07
N PHE A 12 7.55 8.42 14.25
CA PHE A 12 8.51 8.42 15.37
C PHE A 12 9.73 7.52 15.14
N ARG A 13 9.62 6.50 14.26
CA ARG A 13 10.75 5.63 13.92
C ARG A 13 11.75 6.30 12.97
N GLN A 14 11.43 7.48 12.43
CA GLN A 14 12.32 8.27 11.58
C GLN A 14 13.12 9.32 12.36
N LEU A 15 12.84 9.53 13.64
CA LEU A 15 13.56 10.52 14.45
C LEU A 15 15.00 10.05 14.71
N PRO A 16 15.98 10.97 14.73
CA PRO A 16 17.37 10.63 15.06
C PRO A 16 17.52 10.26 16.54
N PHE A 17 18.67 9.66 16.89
CA PHE A 17 19.07 9.29 18.26
C PHE A 17 18.17 8.23 18.92
N ARG A 18 17.85 7.18 18.16
CA ARG A 18 17.14 5.98 18.67
C ARG A 18 18.13 4.92 19.13
N GLY A 19 17.69 4.04 20.04
CA GLY A 19 18.43 2.86 20.45
C GLY A 19 18.21 1.63 19.57
N ASP A 20 17.38 1.76 18.53
CA ASP A 20 17.08 0.75 17.51
C ASP A 20 17.38 1.30 16.11
N GLU A 21 17.29 0.44 15.09
CA GLU A 21 17.49 0.79 13.67
C GLU A 21 16.26 1.51 13.05
N GLY A 22 15.27 1.89 13.86
CA GLY A 22 14.12 2.69 13.44
C GLY A 22 13.26 2.04 12.36
N ILE A 23 13.25 2.63 11.16
CA ILE A 23 12.52 2.10 9.99
C ILE A 23 13.27 0.96 9.27
N PHE A 24 14.54 0.75 9.62
CA PHE A 24 15.39 -0.30 9.06
C PHE A 24 15.45 -1.55 9.95
N ASP A 25 14.75 -1.53 11.09
CA ASP A 25 14.61 -2.70 11.97
C ASP A 25 13.86 -3.84 11.26
N ASP A 26 14.44 -5.05 11.24
CA ASP A 26 13.86 -6.21 10.58
C ASP A 26 12.46 -6.56 11.11
N SER A 27 12.25 -6.42 12.42
CA SER A 27 10.94 -6.67 13.05
C SER A 27 9.88 -5.69 12.55
N PHE A 28 10.26 -4.43 12.37
CA PHE A 28 9.40 -3.41 11.80
C PHE A 28 9.04 -3.69 10.35
N ILE A 29 10.03 -4.06 9.55
CA ILE A 29 9.86 -4.35 8.13
C ILE A 29 8.90 -5.54 7.97
N GLU A 30 9.09 -6.61 8.75
CA GLU A 30 8.25 -7.80 8.66
C GLU A 30 6.81 -7.55 9.12
N GLU A 31 6.59 -6.85 10.24
CA GLU A 31 5.25 -6.46 10.71
C GLU A 31 4.52 -5.64 9.64
N ARG A 32 5.22 -4.66 9.04
CA ARG A 32 4.66 -3.82 8.00
C ARG A 32 4.41 -4.59 6.71
N LYS A 33 5.27 -5.53 6.33
CA LYS A 33 5.10 -6.40 5.16
C LYS A 33 3.80 -7.20 5.29
N GLN A 34 3.59 -7.87 6.42
CA GLN A 34 2.37 -8.64 6.69
C GLN A 34 1.12 -7.76 6.68
N GLY A 35 1.18 -6.57 7.29
CA GLY A 35 0.07 -5.62 7.28
C GLY A 35 -0.28 -5.11 5.88
N LEU A 36 0.73 -4.81 5.05
CA LEU A 36 0.53 -4.38 3.66
C LEU A 36 -0.02 -5.52 2.79
N GLU A 37 0.45 -6.75 3.00
CA GLU A 37 -0.05 -7.94 2.31
C GLU A 37 -1.55 -8.17 2.62
N GLN A 38 -1.94 -8.11 3.90
CA GLN A 38 -3.34 -8.22 4.29
C GLN A 38 -4.19 -7.10 3.71
N PHE A 39 -3.67 -5.86 3.69
CA PHE A 39 -4.35 -4.71 3.10
C PHE A 39 -4.59 -4.92 1.60
N ILE A 40 -3.54 -5.24 0.83
CA ILE A 40 -3.67 -5.32 -0.62
C ILE A 40 -4.54 -6.50 -1.05
N ASN A 41 -4.47 -7.64 -0.36
CA ASN A 41 -5.34 -8.78 -0.65
C ASN A 41 -6.84 -8.44 -0.44
N LYS A 42 -7.17 -7.70 0.62
CA LYS A 42 -8.56 -7.24 0.86
C LYS A 42 -9.02 -6.23 -0.18
N VAL A 43 -8.15 -5.29 -0.58
CA VAL A 43 -8.49 -4.28 -1.59
C VAL A 43 -8.64 -4.92 -2.97
N ALA A 44 -7.71 -5.80 -3.37
CA ALA A 44 -7.73 -6.47 -4.67
C ALA A 44 -8.92 -7.43 -4.83
N GLY A 45 -9.40 -8.02 -3.74
CA GLY A 45 -10.62 -8.85 -3.74
C GLY A 45 -11.93 -8.07 -3.82
N HIS A 46 -11.90 -6.73 -3.70
CA HIS A 46 -13.12 -5.93 -3.62
C HIS A 46 -13.65 -5.55 -5.02
N PRO A 47 -14.89 -5.89 -5.39
CA PRO A 47 -15.42 -5.68 -6.76
C PRO A 47 -15.35 -4.23 -7.26
N LEU A 48 -15.57 -3.26 -6.38
CA LEU A 48 -15.45 -1.84 -6.76
C LEU A 48 -14.00 -1.40 -6.96
N ALA A 49 -13.04 -1.95 -6.23
CA ALA A 49 -11.62 -1.60 -6.38
C ALA A 49 -11.02 -2.25 -7.64
N GLN A 50 -11.49 -3.46 -8.00
CA GLN A 50 -11.12 -4.13 -9.24
C GLN A 50 -11.44 -3.31 -10.50
N ASN A 51 -12.46 -2.46 -10.41
CA ASN A 51 -12.84 -1.57 -11.50
C ASN A 51 -11.98 -0.30 -11.60
N GLU A 52 -11.13 0.01 -10.63
CA GLU A 52 -10.36 1.26 -10.62
C GLU A 52 -8.99 1.08 -11.27
N ARG A 53 -8.62 1.97 -12.20
CA ARG A 53 -7.32 1.93 -12.90
C ARG A 53 -6.12 1.99 -11.95
N CYS A 54 -6.27 2.68 -10.81
CA CYS A 54 -5.20 2.82 -9.84
C CYS A 54 -4.75 1.49 -9.21
N LEU A 55 -5.67 0.54 -9.02
CA LEU A 55 -5.33 -0.78 -8.50
C LEU A 55 -4.45 -1.56 -9.49
N HIS A 56 -4.76 -1.46 -10.78
CA HIS A 56 -4.01 -2.16 -11.83
C HIS A 56 -2.63 -1.53 -12.02
N MET A 57 -2.54 -0.21 -12.07
CA MET A 57 -1.26 0.49 -12.08
C MET A 57 -0.40 0.15 -10.86
N PHE A 58 -1.00 -0.02 -9.68
CA PHE A 58 -0.25 -0.41 -8.47
C PHE A 58 0.29 -1.85 -8.53
N LEU A 59 -0.42 -2.78 -9.18
CA LEU A 59 -0.08 -4.21 -9.18
C LEU A 59 0.69 -4.67 -10.42
N GLN A 60 0.50 -4.01 -11.56
CA GLN A 60 0.97 -4.48 -12.87
C GLN A 60 2.05 -3.57 -13.47
N ASP A 61 2.01 -2.27 -13.18
CA ASP A 61 3.00 -1.33 -13.72
C ASP A 61 4.21 -1.26 -12.77
N GLU A 62 5.42 -1.24 -13.34
CA GLU A 62 6.66 -1.09 -12.55
C GLU A 62 6.75 0.28 -11.86
N HIS A 63 6.15 1.31 -12.47
CA HIS A 63 6.16 2.68 -11.99
C HIS A 63 4.75 3.25 -11.94
N ILE A 64 4.44 3.89 -10.81
CA ILE A 64 3.16 4.56 -10.60
C ILE A 64 3.24 5.99 -11.15
N ASP A 65 2.44 6.28 -12.17
CA ASP A 65 2.22 7.66 -12.63
C ASP A 65 1.32 8.41 -11.64
N LYS A 66 1.89 9.40 -10.95
CA LYS A 66 1.16 10.24 -9.98
C LYS A 66 0.22 11.25 -10.66
N ASN A 67 0.39 11.49 -11.96
CA ASN A 67 -0.41 12.43 -12.75
C ASN A 67 -1.43 11.70 -13.64
N TYR A 68 -1.65 10.40 -13.44
CA TYR A 68 -2.61 9.64 -14.23
C TYR A 68 -4.03 10.22 -14.11
N THR A 69 -4.81 10.11 -15.18
CA THR A 69 -6.23 10.47 -15.15
C THR A 69 -7.02 9.35 -14.45
N PRO A 70 -7.73 9.63 -13.33
CA PRO A 70 -8.58 8.65 -12.67
C PRO A 70 -9.63 8.10 -13.63
N SER A 71 -9.70 6.77 -13.75
CA SER A 71 -10.63 6.11 -14.65
C SER A 71 -10.94 4.71 -14.17
N LYS A 72 -12.06 4.16 -14.65
CA LYS A 72 -12.34 2.74 -14.51
C LYS A 72 -11.59 1.91 -15.55
N ILE A 73 -11.35 0.65 -15.24
CA ILE A 73 -10.95 -0.35 -16.24
C ILE A 73 -12.15 -0.57 -17.17
N ARG A 74 -11.91 -0.45 -18.47
CA ARG A 74 -12.89 -0.86 -19.48
C ARG A 74 -12.66 -2.34 -19.73
N ASN A 75 -13.60 -3.19 -19.33
CA ASN A 75 -13.63 -4.55 -19.85
C ASN A 75 -13.83 -4.42 -21.36
N ALA A 76 -12.85 -4.89 -22.13
CA ALA A 76 -12.98 -5.04 -23.58
C ALA A 76 -13.99 -6.15 -23.89
#